data_AF-A0A7C5W3Y0-F1
#
_entry.id   AF-A0A7C5W3Y0-F1
#
_cell.length_a   1.000
_cell.length_b   1.000
_cell.length_c   1.000
_cell.angle_alpha   90.00
_cell.angle_beta   90.00
_cell.angle_gamma   90.00
#
_symmetry.space_group_name_H-M   'P 1'
#
loop_
_entity.id
_entity.type
_entity.pdbx_description
1 polymer ?
#
loop_
_entity_poly.entity_id
_entity_poly.type
_entity_poly.pdbx_seq_one_letter_code
_entity_poly.pdbx_strand_id
1 'polypeptide(L)'
;MIATIYKEDAMRHIAAMLLFPAFICAALTAGETRLQCTRDVWISSYGTVGMGGSPPETDCSMGKTPTIKLKTIQEAGLFDFDTAPVRGRKIDKAVLMLHEAEPTQLRWMGVSTVSSNWEEGSGAGSYVKDAAGGGATFNEASYQRRAWSYPGSRLTDVTMSAGNTIEWHGECRRLPGGWLPASGQTAAFPVPLDGIPGAHG
;
A
#
# COMPACT_ATOMS: atom_id res chain seq x y z
N MET A 1 -4.07 1.35 10.80
CA MET A 1 -4.04 1.88 9.42
C MET A 1 -5.44 1.74 8.84
N ILE A 2 -5.99 2.78 8.21
CA ILE A 2 -7.41 2.84 7.77
C ILE A 2 -7.42 3.14 6.27
N ALA A 3 -8.20 2.38 5.50
CA ALA A 3 -8.59 2.70 4.12
C ALA A 3 -10.07 3.12 4.11
N THR A 4 -10.39 4.27 3.52
CA THR A 4 -11.77 4.80 3.45
C THR A 4 -12.23 4.91 2.00
N ILE A 5 -13.40 4.34 1.69
CA ILE A 5 -13.92 4.16 0.33
C ILE A 5 -15.27 4.84 0.18
N TYR A 6 -15.49 5.50 -0.95
CA TYR A 6 -16.75 6.20 -1.28
C TYR A 6 -17.48 5.50 -2.44
N LYS A 7 -18.78 5.81 -2.63
CA LYS A 7 -19.66 5.29 -3.70
C LYS A 7 -20.19 6.44 -4.59
N GLU A 8 -20.17 6.34 -5.93
CA GLU A 8 -20.93 7.22 -6.84
C GLU A 8 -21.64 6.42 -7.98
N ASP A 9 -22.95 6.65 -8.13
CA ASP A 9 -23.85 5.97 -9.06
C ASP A 9 -24.08 6.80 -10.34
N ALA A 10 -23.81 6.22 -11.50
CA ALA A 10 -24.17 6.79 -12.80
C ALA A 10 -25.63 6.45 -13.12
N MET A 11 -26.55 7.41 -12.87
CA MET A 11 -27.94 7.34 -13.33
C MET A 11 -28.04 7.73 -14.81
N ARG A 12 -28.39 6.77 -15.69
CA ARG A 12 -28.93 7.06 -17.03
C ARG A 12 -30.38 6.57 -17.11
N HIS A 13 -31.27 7.52 -17.34
CA HIS A 13 -32.72 7.36 -17.43
C HIS A 13 -33.15 6.38 -18.53
N ILE A 14 -33.97 5.39 -18.18
CA ILE A 14 -35.00 4.85 -19.08
C ILE A 14 -36.32 4.89 -18.32
N ALA A 15 -37.19 5.79 -18.75
CA ALA A 15 -38.57 5.91 -18.30
C ALA A 15 -39.43 4.84 -18.98
N ALA A 16 -40.18 4.05 -18.20
CA ALA A 16 -41.42 3.42 -18.64
C ALA A 16 -42.27 2.99 -17.42
N MET A 17 -43.58 3.19 -17.56
CA MET A 17 -44.64 3.25 -16.56
C MET A 17 -45.07 1.91 -15.91
N LEU A 18 -45.47 2.03 -14.64
CA LEU A 18 -46.62 1.41 -13.94
C LEU A 18 -46.68 -0.12 -13.70
N LEU A 19 -46.32 -0.53 -12.48
CA LEU A 19 -47.14 -1.34 -11.53
C LEU A 19 -46.30 -1.54 -10.26
N PHE A 20 -46.82 -1.16 -9.11
CA PHE A 20 -46.11 -1.11 -7.82
C PHE A 20 -46.28 -2.44 -7.07
N PRO A 21 -45.31 -3.39 -7.07
CA PRO A 21 -44.95 -4.05 -5.84
C PRO A 21 -44.00 -3.10 -5.09
N ALA A 22 -44.13 -3.01 -3.77
CA ALA A 22 -43.26 -2.19 -2.92
C ALA A 22 -41.79 -2.54 -3.16
N PHE A 23 -41.14 -1.83 -4.09
CA PHE A 23 -39.70 -1.76 -4.17
C PHE A 23 -39.27 -1.01 -2.92
N ILE A 24 -38.87 -1.77 -1.91
CA ILE A 24 -38.04 -1.28 -0.83
C ILE A 24 -36.83 -0.67 -1.51
N CYS A 25 -36.85 0.65 -1.71
CA CYS A 25 -35.66 1.44 -1.97
C CYS A 25 -34.78 1.26 -0.73
N ALA A 26 -33.99 0.20 -0.70
CA ALA A 26 -32.85 0.10 0.18
C ALA A 26 -31.96 1.29 -0.19
N ALA A 27 -32.02 2.34 0.62
CA ALA A 27 -31.04 3.40 0.54
C ALA A 27 -29.68 2.74 0.76
N LEU A 28 -28.93 2.54 -0.32
CA LEU A 28 -27.54 2.10 -0.27
C LEU A 28 -26.76 3.23 0.41
N THR A 29 -26.58 3.13 1.71
CA THR A 29 -25.70 4.02 2.46
C THR A 29 -24.26 3.77 1.99
N ALA A 30 -23.54 4.84 1.69
CA ALA A 30 -22.11 4.77 1.48
C ALA A 30 -21.46 4.31 2.79
N GLY A 31 -20.86 3.11 2.78
CA GLY A 31 -20.21 2.51 3.94
C GLY A 31 -18.70 2.68 3.89
N GLU A 32 -18.11 3.22 4.94
CA GLU A 32 -16.65 3.11 5.17
C GLU A 32 -16.32 1.68 5.58
N THR A 33 -15.27 1.09 4.99
CA THR A 33 -14.76 -0.23 5.39
C THR A 33 -13.27 -0.13 5.65
N ARG A 34 -12.87 -0.30 6.92
CA ARG A 34 -11.46 -0.32 7.30
C ARG A 34 -10.84 -1.66 6.94
N LEU A 35 -9.75 -1.63 6.19
CA LEU A 35 -9.00 -2.84 5.86
C LEU A 35 -7.90 -3.09 6.89
N GLN A 36 -7.75 -4.33 7.32
CA GLN A 36 -6.67 -4.74 8.20
C GLN A 36 -5.37 -4.83 7.41
N CYS A 37 -4.31 -4.20 7.92
CA CYS A 37 -2.95 -4.42 7.42
C CYS A 37 -2.52 -5.85 7.79
N THR A 38 -2.18 -6.66 6.81
CA THR A 38 -1.81 -8.07 6.99
C THR A 38 -0.31 -8.30 6.95
N ARG A 39 0.43 -7.42 6.26
CA ARG A 39 1.89 -7.43 6.21
C ARG A 39 2.41 -6.00 6.16
N ASP A 40 3.48 -5.74 6.90
CA ASP A 40 4.22 -4.48 6.82
C ASP A 40 5.73 -4.71 6.77
N VAL A 41 6.41 -3.93 5.95
CA VAL A 41 7.87 -3.87 5.98
C VAL A 41 8.34 -2.45 5.71
N TRP A 42 9.25 -1.99 6.55
CA TRP A 42 10.02 -0.78 6.27
C TRP A 42 11.34 -1.17 5.59
N ILE A 43 11.70 -0.44 4.53
CA ILE A 43 12.82 -0.70 3.64
C ILE A 43 13.66 0.58 3.46
N SER A 44 14.98 0.42 3.38
CA SER A 44 15.94 1.50 3.12
C SER A 44 16.67 1.32 1.79
N SER A 45 16.81 2.38 1.00
CA SER A 45 17.66 2.43 -0.21
C SER A 45 19.10 2.87 0.09
N TYR A 46 19.46 3.04 1.37
CA TYR A 46 20.80 3.49 1.76
C TYR A 46 21.85 2.40 1.54
N GLY A 47 22.61 2.54 0.45
CA GLY A 47 23.52 1.49 -0.04
C GLY A 47 24.86 1.36 0.67
N THR A 48 25.15 2.18 1.69
CA THR A 48 26.39 2.06 2.46
C THR A 48 26.15 1.36 3.79
N VAL A 49 27.22 0.73 4.32
CA VAL A 49 27.28 0.25 5.71
C VAL A 49 26.76 1.35 6.63
N GLY A 50 25.75 1.02 7.45
CA GLY A 50 25.16 1.97 8.38
C GLY A 50 26.18 2.47 9.40
N MET A 51 25.89 3.61 10.03
CA MET A 51 26.65 4.09 11.19
C MET A 51 26.81 2.96 12.22
N GLY A 52 28.04 2.64 12.61
CA GLY A 52 28.33 1.58 13.59
C GLY A 52 28.61 0.19 13.01
N GLY A 53 28.79 0.05 11.69
CA GLY A 53 29.19 -1.22 11.06
C GLY A 53 28.01 -2.12 10.66
N SER A 54 26.78 -1.60 10.69
CA SER A 54 25.59 -2.31 10.24
C SER A 54 25.68 -2.70 8.76
N PRO A 55 25.08 -3.83 8.34
CA PRO A 55 25.03 -4.21 6.93
C PRO A 55 24.47 -3.07 6.05
N PRO A 56 24.76 -3.07 4.72
CA PRO A 56 24.10 -2.18 3.79
C PRO A 56 22.59 -2.28 3.97
N GLU A 57 21.92 -1.15 4.23
CA GLU A 57 20.51 -1.15 4.61
C GLU A 57 19.61 -1.61 3.46
N THR A 58 20.11 -1.57 2.23
CA THR A 58 19.46 -2.13 1.03
C THR A 58 19.16 -3.62 1.11
N ASP A 59 19.83 -4.34 2.01
CA ASP A 59 19.65 -5.77 2.28
C ASP A 59 18.91 -6.03 3.61
N CYS A 60 18.43 -4.99 4.29
CA CYS A 60 17.74 -5.11 5.56
C CYS A 60 16.22 -5.15 5.35
N SER A 61 15.54 -5.97 6.16
CA SER A 61 14.08 -6.01 6.26
C SER A 61 13.69 -5.63 7.68
N MET A 62 12.76 -4.68 7.81
CA MET A 62 12.32 -4.11 9.10
C MET A 62 10.80 -4.15 9.21
N GLY A 63 10.23 -5.36 9.16
CA GLY A 63 8.80 -5.59 9.26
C GLY A 63 8.31 -5.87 10.68
N LYS A 64 7.02 -6.18 10.80
CA LYS A 64 6.36 -6.58 12.06
C LYS A 64 6.55 -5.56 13.17
N THR A 65 6.60 -4.29 12.81
CA THR A 65 6.76 -3.19 13.75
C THR A 65 5.53 -2.28 13.68
N PRO A 66 4.99 -1.84 14.83
CA PRO A 66 3.85 -0.92 14.82
C PRO A 66 4.22 0.48 14.33
N THR A 67 5.52 0.77 14.17
CA THR A 67 6.04 2.06 13.72
C THR A 67 7.02 1.88 12.57
N ILE A 68 6.96 2.81 11.62
CA ILE A 68 7.87 2.91 10.49
C ILE A 68 8.65 4.21 10.61
N LYS A 69 9.88 4.21 10.08
CA LYS A 69 10.62 5.44 9.85
C LYS A 69 10.40 5.88 8.42
N LEU A 70 9.99 7.13 8.24
CA LEU A 70 9.90 7.77 6.93
C LEU A 70 11.02 8.77 6.78
N LYS A 71 11.75 8.70 5.66
CA LYS A 71 12.86 9.61 5.35
C LYS A 71 13.00 9.75 3.84
N THR A 72 12.51 10.88 3.32
CA THR A 72 12.66 11.32 1.93
C THR A 72 12.63 10.14 0.93
N ILE A 73 13.62 10.05 0.05
CA ILE A 73 13.75 8.98 -0.97
C ILE A 73 14.49 7.75 -0.44
N GLN A 74 14.89 7.77 0.83
CA GLN A 74 15.74 6.74 1.42
C GLN A 74 14.94 5.64 2.09
N GLU A 75 13.87 5.98 2.80
CA GLU A 75 13.12 5.03 3.62
C GLU A 75 11.67 4.99 3.15
N ALA A 76 11.17 3.79 2.86
CA ALA A 76 9.79 3.56 2.43
C ALA A 76 9.13 2.45 3.25
N GLY A 77 7.83 2.60 3.51
CA GLY A 77 7.00 1.54 4.09
C GLY A 77 6.18 0.85 3.01
N LEU A 78 6.11 -0.47 3.06
CA LEU A 78 5.23 -1.30 2.25
C LEU A 78 4.17 -1.91 3.16
N PHE A 79 2.93 -1.93 2.66
CA PHE A 79 1.77 -2.40 3.41
C PHE A 79 0.87 -3.22 2.49
N ASP A 80 0.50 -4.41 2.95
CA ASP A 80 -0.59 -5.18 2.35
C ASP A 80 -1.80 -5.18 3.25
N PHE A 81 -2.97 -5.24 2.63
CA PHE A 81 -4.25 -5.19 3.31
C PHE A 81 -5.13 -6.37 2.93
N ASP A 82 -5.89 -6.89 3.89
CA ASP A 82 -6.96 -7.84 3.60
C ASP A 82 -8.09 -7.13 2.84
N THR A 83 -8.26 -7.49 1.56
CA THR A 83 -9.28 -6.93 0.67
C THR A 83 -10.56 -7.77 0.63
N ALA A 84 -10.63 -8.90 1.35
CA ALA A 84 -11.83 -9.74 1.41
C ALA A 84 -13.11 -8.96 1.77
N PRO A 85 -13.09 -7.99 2.72
CA PRO A 85 -14.29 -7.21 3.06
C PRO A 85 -14.87 -6.36 1.91
N VAL A 86 -14.07 -6.06 0.89
CA VAL A 86 -14.45 -5.19 -0.24
C VAL A 86 -14.51 -5.93 -1.58
N ARG A 87 -14.33 -7.26 -1.57
CA ARG A 87 -14.40 -8.09 -2.78
C ARG A 87 -15.77 -7.93 -3.46
N GLY A 88 -15.74 -7.76 -4.79
CA GLY A 88 -16.94 -7.56 -5.61
C GLY A 88 -17.59 -6.18 -5.46
N ARG A 89 -16.98 -5.26 -4.71
CA ARG A 89 -17.45 -3.86 -4.57
C ARG A 89 -16.67 -2.94 -5.50
N LYS A 90 -17.35 -1.93 -6.05
CA LYS A 90 -16.70 -0.79 -6.69
C LYS A 90 -16.10 0.11 -5.62
N ILE A 91 -14.86 0.53 -5.82
CA ILE A 91 -14.10 1.37 -4.89
C ILE A 91 -13.96 2.76 -5.53
N ASP A 92 -14.67 3.79 -5.06
CA ASP A 92 -14.52 5.13 -5.66
C ASP A 92 -13.38 5.96 -5.05
N LYS A 93 -12.89 5.55 -3.88
CA LYS A 93 -11.72 6.17 -3.23
C LYS A 93 -11.06 5.16 -2.31
N ALA A 94 -9.77 5.29 -2.07
CA ALA A 94 -9.12 4.71 -0.90
C ALA A 94 -8.16 5.75 -0.34
N VAL A 95 -7.90 5.68 0.96
CA VAL A 95 -7.03 6.63 1.66
C VAL A 95 -6.09 5.83 2.53
N LEU A 96 -4.78 5.96 2.40
CA LEU A 96 -3.88 5.38 3.38
C LEU A 96 -3.81 6.32 4.60
N MET A 97 -4.27 5.86 5.76
CA MET A 97 -4.20 6.64 7.00
C MET A 97 -3.01 6.22 7.86
N LEU A 98 -2.04 7.12 8.02
CA LEU A 98 -0.91 6.98 8.94
C LEU A 98 -1.16 7.78 10.23
N HIS A 99 -0.60 7.30 11.34
CA HIS A 99 -0.63 8.01 12.62
C HIS A 99 0.79 8.37 13.01
N GLU A 100 1.02 9.63 13.36
CA GLU A 100 2.32 10.11 13.84
C GLU A 100 2.60 9.48 15.22
N ALA A 101 3.63 8.63 15.31
CA ALA A 101 4.08 8.07 16.59
C ALA A 101 4.75 9.13 17.47
N GLU A 102 5.37 10.12 16.84
CA GLU A 102 6.01 11.30 17.42
C GLU A 102 5.84 12.50 16.47
N PRO A 103 5.96 13.75 16.94
CA PRO A 103 5.87 14.92 16.06
C PRO A 103 6.91 14.85 14.93
N THR A 104 6.45 14.88 13.69
CA THR A 104 7.34 14.76 12.51
C THR A 104 7.46 16.07 11.74
N GLN A 105 8.55 16.20 10.99
CA GLN A 105 8.71 17.25 9.97
C GLN A 105 8.21 16.79 8.59
N LEU A 106 7.40 15.72 8.53
CA LEU A 106 6.91 15.18 7.26
C LEU A 106 6.00 16.22 6.61
N ARG A 107 6.47 16.77 5.48
CA ARG A 107 5.76 17.77 4.70
C ARG A 107 5.09 17.18 3.48
N TRP A 108 5.75 16.27 2.78
CA TRP A 108 5.25 15.63 1.56
C TRP A 108 5.26 14.12 1.74
N MET A 109 4.29 13.46 1.11
CA MET A 109 4.19 12.01 1.08
C MET A 109 3.92 11.53 -0.34
N GLY A 110 4.67 10.50 -0.74
CA GLY A 110 4.41 9.71 -1.93
C GLY A 110 3.78 8.38 -1.51
N VAL A 111 2.78 7.93 -2.25
CA VAL A 111 2.19 6.59 -2.10
C VAL A 111 2.13 5.98 -3.48
N SER A 112 2.51 4.71 -3.58
CA SER A 112 2.42 3.91 -4.79
C SER A 112 1.82 2.56 -4.44
N THR A 113 1.04 1.97 -5.35
CA THR A 113 0.84 0.52 -5.33
C THR A 113 2.17 -0.19 -5.57
N VAL A 114 2.26 -1.47 -5.21
CA VAL A 114 3.40 -2.33 -5.54
C VAL A 114 2.93 -3.37 -6.57
N SER A 115 3.56 -3.43 -7.73
CA SER A 115 3.13 -4.32 -8.83
C SER A 115 3.63 -5.76 -8.71
N SER A 116 4.38 -6.07 -7.65
CA SER A 116 4.92 -7.40 -7.38
C SER A 116 4.68 -7.82 -5.94
N ASN A 117 4.45 -9.12 -5.75
CA ASN A 117 4.28 -9.70 -4.43
C ASN A 117 5.62 -9.73 -3.67
N TRP A 118 5.57 -9.62 -2.34
CA TRP A 118 6.74 -9.57 -1.46
C TRP A 118 6.52 -10.40 -0.20
N GLU A 119 7.58 -10.67 0.56
CA GLU A 119 7.51 -11.41 1.83
C GLU A 119 7.77 -10.46 3.00
N GLU A 120 6.91 -10.49 4.02
CA GLU A 120 7.12 -9.69 5.23
C GLU A 120 8.38 -10.13 5.98
N GLY A 121 8.61 -11.44 6.00
CA GLY A 121 9.72 -12.05 6.68
C GLY A 121 9.50 -12.25 8.18
N SER A 122 10.60 -12.34 8.90
CA SER A 122 10.66 -12.58 10.35
C SER A 122 11.40 -11.50 11.12
N GLY A 123 12.03 -10.56 10.41
CA GLY A 123 12.81 -9.47 11.00
C GLY A 123 11.94 -8.51 11.81
N ALA A 124 11.98 -8.62 13.13
CA ALA A 124 11.43 -7.64 14.08
C ALA A 124 12.49 -6.65 14.62
N GLY A 125 13.71 -6.72 14.08
CA GLY A 125 14.83 -5.85 14.44
C GLY A 125 15.05 -4.74 13.42
N SER A 126 15.70 -3.65 13.84
CA SER A 126 16.04 -2.53 12.96
C SER A 126 17.38 -2.77 12.26
N TYR A 127 17.42 -2.56 10.94
CA TYR A 127 18.61 -2.72 10.08
C TYR A 127 19.30 -4.08 10.16
N VAL A 128 18.51 -5.16 10.24
CA VAL A 128 19.01 -6.53 10.21
C VAL A 128 18.68 -7.21 8.87
N LYS A 129 19.62 -8.03 8.40
CA LYS A 129 19.38 -8.95 7.28
C LYS A 129 18.49 -10.08 7.76
N ASP A 130 17.47 -10.41 6.98
CA ASP A 130 16.50 -11.45 7.32
C ASP A 130 16.64 -12.68 6.42
N ALA A 131 17.82 -13.30 6.36
CA ALA A 131 18.06 -14.46 5.48
C ALA A 131 17.18 -15.67 5.84
N ALA A 132 16.93 -15.88 7.14
CA ALA A 132 16.07 -16.95 7.63
C ALA A 132 14.59 -16.66 7.35
N GLY A 133 14.13 -15.41 7.50
CA GLY A 133 12.74 -15.02 7.25
C GLY A 133 12.42 -14.64 5.81
N GLY A 134 13.40 -14.34 4.97
CA GLY A 134 13.19 -13.92 3.58
C GLY A 134 12.45 -12.59 3.45
N GLY A 135 12.49 -11.72 4.46
CA GLY A 135 11.81 -10.43 4.39
C GLY A 135 12.26 -9.59 3.19
N ALA A 136 11.33 -8.81 2.65
CA ALA A 136 11.61 -7.93 1.52
C ALA A 136 12.60 -6.83 1.90
N THR A 137 13.45 -6.48 0.94
CA THR A 137 14.49 -5.46 1.07
C THR A 137 14.41 -4.53 -0.14
N PHE A 138 15.28 -3.53 -0.19
CA PHE A 138 15.32 -2.67 -1.37
C PHE A 138 15.77 -3.43 -2.62
N ASN A 139 16.70 -4.37 -2.45
CA ASN A 139 17.25 -5.16 -3.54
C ASN A 139 16.34 -6.33 -3.96
N GLU A 140 15.53 -6.89 -3.06
CA GLU A 140 14.83 -8.16 -3.30
C GLU A 140 13.43 -8.18 -2.69
N ALA A 141 12.46 -8.78 -3.39
CA ALA A 141 11.10 -8.98 -2.85
C ALA A 141 11.05 -10.06 -1.76
N SER A 142 12.06 -10.92 -1.73
CA SER A 142 12.34 -11.85 -0.63
C SER A 142 13.86 -12.08 -0.56
N TYR A 143 14.47 -11.69 0.55
CA TYR A 143 15.94 -11.62 0.68
C TYR A 143 16.61 -12.97 0.36
N GLN A 144 17.57 -12.96 -0.56
CA GLN A 144 18.32 -14.11 -1.09
C GLN A 144 17.46 -15.20 -1.75
N ARG A 145 16.22 -14.90 -2.12
CA ARG A 145 15.29 -15.88 -2.69
C ARG A 145 14.66 -15.40 -3.98
N ARG A 146 14.26 -14.13 -4.05
CA ARG A 146 13.46 -13.63 -5.17
C ARG A 146 13.66 -12.13 -5.42
N ALA A 147 14.01 -11.79 -6.66
CA ALA A 147 14.02 -10.42 -7.15
C ALA A 147 12.59 -9.84 -7.23
N TRP A 148 12.48 -8.51 -7.35
CA TRP A 148 11.19 -7.83 -7.43
C TRP A 148 10.38 -8.17 -8.69
N SER A 149 10.96 -8.13 -9.89
CA SER A 149 10.25 -8.41 -11.15
C SER A 149 11.10 -9.23 -12.13
N TYR A 150 12.39 -8.94 -12.24
CA TYR A 150 13.35 -9.67 -13.07
C TYR A 150 14.72 -9.75 -12.36
N PRO A 151 15.64 -10.64 -12.76
CA PRO A 151 16.95 -10.73 -12.12
C PRO A 151 17.66 -9.37 -12.06
N GLY A 152 17.96 -8.90 -10.85
CA GLY A 152 18.60 -7.60 -10.60
C GLY A 152 17.66 -6.40 -10.43
N SER A 153 16.34 -6.58 -10.58
CA SER A 153 15.34 -5.53 -10.30
C SER A 153 15.31 -5.16 -8.82
N ARG A 154 15.04 -3.89 -8.52
CA ARG A 154 14.90 -3.31 -7.18
C ARG A 154 13.46 -2.88 -6.92
N LEU A 155 13.19 -2.44 -5.70
CA LEU A 155 11.87 -1.92 -5.30
C LEU A 155 11.35 -0.82 -6.25
N THR A 156 12.23 0.02 -6.78
CA THR A 156 11.89 1.09 -7.74
C THR A 156 11.39 0.60 -9.09
N ASP A 157 11.65 -0.66 -9.46
CA ASP A 157 11.19 -1.24 -10.73
C ASP A 157 9.75 -1.76 -10.64
N VAL A 158 9.15 -1.73 -9.44
CA VAL A 158 7.79 -2.23 -9.16
C VAL A 158 6.96 -1.25 -8.32
N THR A 159 7.40 0.01 -8.23
CA THR A 159 6.73 1.11 -7.53
C THR A 159 6.94 2.41 -8.31
N MET A 160 6.28 3.49 -7.90
CA MET A 160 6.52 4.85 -8.42
C MET A 160 6.40 4.90 -9.95
N SER A 161 5.22 4.51 -10.44
CA SER A 161 4.86 4.38 -11.87
C SER A 161 5.52 3.22 -12.63
N ALA A 162 6.56 2.58 -12.09
CA ALA A 162 7.11 1.36 -12.69
C ALA A 162 6.12 0.19 -12.54
N GLY A 163 6.11 -0.74 -13.50
CA GLY A 163 5.24 -1.92 -13.45
C GLY A 163 3.73 -1.62 -13.51
N ASN A 164 3.32 -0.50 -14.12
CA ASN A 164 1.93 -0.01 -14.15
C ASN A 164 1.36 0.29 -12.76
N THR A 165 2.21 0.71 -11.83
CA THR A 165 1.75 1.13 -10.51
C THR A 165 1.03 2.48 -10.56
N ILE A 166 0.07 2.63 -9.65
CA ILE A 166 -0.66 3.89 -9.45
C ILE A 166 0.04 4.64 -8.33
N GLU A 167 0.30 5.93 -8.54
CA GLU A 167 0.96 6.78 -7.55
C GLU A 167 0.18 8.03 -7.21
N TRP A 168 0.46 8.56 -6.04
CA TRP A 168 0.03 9.88 -5.59
C TRP A 168 1.16 10.55 -4.83
N HIS A 169 1.33 11.85 -5.05
CA HIS A 169 2.24 12.71 -4.32
C HIS A 169 1.50 13.97 -3.86
N GLY A 170 1.69 14.37 -2.61
CA GLY A 170 1.12 15.62 -2.14
C GLY A 170 1.58 16.04 -0.76
N GLU A 171 1.17 17.24 -0.37
CA GLU A 171 1.46 17.79 0.95
C GLU A 171 0.65 17.07 2.02
N CYS A 172 1.32 16.73 3.11
CA CYS A 172 0.74 16.08 4.27
C CYS A 172 -0.24 17.04 4.96
N ARG A 173 -1.50 16.62 5.07
CA ARG A 173 -2.51 17.30 5.88
C ARG A 173 -2.62 16.62 7.25
N ARG A 174 -2.34 17.36 8.33
CA ARG A 174 -2.59 16.85 9.69
C ARG A 174 -4.05 16.99 10.07
N LEU A 175 -4.65 15.88 10.51
CA LEU A 175 -5.97 15.84 11.14
C LEU A 175 -5.83 15.79 12.66
N PRO A 176 -6.90 16.10 13.43
CA PRO A 176 -6.88 15.97 14.88
C PRO A 176 -6.44 14.58 15.34
N GLY A 177 -5.67 14.54 16.43
CA GLY A 177 -5.17 13.28 16.99
C GLY A 177 -4.02 12.64 16.19
N GLY A 178 -3.26 13.41 15.41
CA GLY A 178 -2.01 12.94 14.79
C GLY A 178 -2.18 12.11 13.52
N TRP A 179 -3.36 12.16 12.88
CA TRP A 179 -3.64 11.38 11.67
C TRP A 179 -3.22 12.13 10.39
N LEU A 180 -2.61 11.38 9.47
CA LEU A 180 -2.14 11.83 8.15
C LEU A 180 -2.81 10.98 7.05
N PRO A 181 -3.80 11.52 6.32
CA PRO A 181 -4.34 10.88 5.13
C PRO A 181 -3.39 11.04 3.94
N ALA A 182 -3.13 9.94 3.27
CA ALA A 182 -2.40 9.90 2.01
C ALA A 182 -3.34 9.46 0.89
N SER A 183 -3.84 10.42 0.13
CA SER A 183 -4.73 10.18 -1.01
C SER A 183 -4.76 11.37 -1.95
N GLY A 184 -4.73 11.10 -3.24
CA GLY A 184 -5.28 12.01 -4.25
C GLY A 184 -6.80 11.95 -4.21
N GLN A 185 -7.47 13.07 -4.50
CA GLN A 185 -8.86 13.00 -4.95
C GLN A 185 -8.89 12.04 -6.14
N THR A 186 -9.64 10.94 -6.01
CA THR A 186 -9.93 9.95 -7.07
C THR A 186 -8.71 9.28 -7.72
N ALA A 187 -8.20 8.24 -7.08
CA ALA A 187 -7.73 7.06 -7.82
C ALA A 187 -8.64 5.90 -7.40
N ALA A 188 -9.48 5.43 -8.32
CA ALA A 188 -10.09 4.12 -8.16
C ALA A 188 -8.92 3.13 -8.15
N PHE A 189 -8.56 2.63 -6.96
CA PHE A 189 -7.58 1.55 -6.86
C PHE A 189 -8.29 0.31 -7.42
N PRO A 190 -7.89 -0.23 -8.58
CA PRO A 190 -8.43 -1.51 -9.01
C PRO A 190 -7.92 -2.54 -8.02
N VAL A 191 -8.82 -3.08 -7.20
CA VAL A 191 -8.57 -4.34 -6.50
C VAL A 191 -8.29 -5.36 -7.60
N PRO A 192 -7.14 -6.08 -7.59
CA PRO A 192 -6.90 -7.14 -8.55
C PRO A 192 -8.05 -8.13 -8.47
N LEU A 193 -8.88 -8.17 -9.51
CA LEU A 193 -9.80 -9.27 -9.71
C LEU A 193 -8.93 -10.49 -10.02
N ASP A 194 -9.15 -11.58 -9.29
CA ASP A 194 -8.40 -12.82 -9.40
C ASP A 194 -8.06 -13.20 -10.87
N GLY A 195 -6.79 -13.56 -11.12
CA GLY A 195 -6.38 -14.38 -12.26
C GLY A 195 -6.06 -13.66 -13.57
N ILE A 196 -4.77 -13.35 -13.79
CA ILE A 196 -4.20 -13.36 -15.14
C ILE A 196 -3.40 -14.67 -15.27
N PRO A 197 -3.95 -15.73 -15.88
CA PRO A 197 -3.15 -16.86 -16.31
C PRO A 197 -2.39 -16.46 -17.58
N GLY A 198 -1.06 -16.54 -17.53
CA GLY A 198 -0.18 -16.48 -18.70
C GLY A 198 0.58 -15.17 -18.86
N ALA A 199 1.79 -15.13 -18.31
CA ALA A 199 2.88 -14.28 -18.80
C ALA A 199 4.13 -15.16 -18.94
N HIS A 200 4.18 -15.92 -20.03
CA HIS A 200 5.44 -16.34 -20.64
C HIS A 200 5.72 -15.35 -21.77
N GLY A 201 6.90 -14.74 -21.72
CA GLY A 201 7.41 -13.80 -22.71
C GLY A 201 8.66 -13.13 -22.17
#